data_AF-A0A945L1E8-F1
#
_entry.id   AF-A0A945L1E8-F1
#
_cell.length_a   1.000
_cell.length_b   1.000
_cell.length_c   1.000
_cell.angle_alpha   90.00
_cell.angle_beta   90.00
_cell.angle_gamma   90.00
#
_symmetry.space_group_name_H-M   'P 1'
#
loop_
_entity.id
_entity.type
_entity.pdbx_description
1 polymer ?
#
loop_
_entity_poly.entity_id
_entity_poly.type
_entity_poly.pdbx_seq_one_letter_code
_entity_poly.pdbx_strand_id
1 'polypeptide(L)' 'MTYPAIAPSWRAEWDRLTALFDFPPVIRKVFYTNNAIESLNYSLRKVLKNCGAFPNDESIQKISYLALQNASKK' A
#
# COMPACT_ATOMS: atom_id res chain seq x y z
N MET A 1 -17.81 -21.45 7.79
CA MET A 1 -16.77 -20.47 8.21
C MET A 1 -16.85 -19.28 7.29
N THR A 2 -17.06 -18.08 7.83
CA THR A 2 -17.45 -16.88 7.07
C THR A 2 -16.36 -16.31 6.14
N TYR A 3 -15.10 -16.71 6.28
CA TYR A 3 -14.01 -16.32 5.36
C TYR A 3 -12.96 -17.44 5.24
N PRO A 4 -13.17 -18.41 4.33
CA PRO A 4 -12.34 -19.62 4.27
C PRO A 4 -10.89 -19.35 3.86
N ALA A 5 -10.62 -18.25 3.15
CA ALA A 5 -9.29 -17.93 2.63
C ALA A 5 -8.35 -17.25 3.65
N ILE A 6 -8.88 -16.66 4.72
CA ILE A 6 -8.06 -15.88 5.66
C ILE A 6 -7.06 -16.78 6.38
N ALA A 7 -7.54 -17.82 7.06
CA ALA A 7 -6.67 -18.66 7.89
C ALA A 7 -5.57 -19.40 7.09
N PRO A 8 -5.83 -19.92 5.87
CA PRO A 8 -4.78 -20.46 5.00
C PRO A 8 -3.74 -19.41 4.58
N SER A 9 -4.16 -18.20 4.19
CA SER A 9 -3.24 -17.13 3.78
C SER A 9 -2.31 -16.70 4.90
N TRP A 10 -2.79 -16.61 6.14
CA TRP A 10 -1.96 -16.28 7.31
C TRP A 10 -0.93 -17.36 7.61
N ARG A 11 -1.32 -18.64 7.51
CA ARG A 11 -0.41 -19.77 7.75
C ARG A 11 0.66 -19.88 6.67
N ALA A 12 0.31 -19.62 5.41
CA ALA A 12 1.25 -19.66 4.30
C ALA A 12 2.37 -18.61 4.43
N GLU A 13 2.07 -17.45 5.02
CA GLU A 13 3.00 -16.32 5.14
C GLU A 13 3.57 -16.17 6.57
N TRP A 14 3.27 -17.11 7.46
CA TRP A 14 3.53 -16.99 8.90
C TRP A 14 5.00 -16.69 9.24
N ASP A 15 5.93 -17.33 8.54
CA ASP A 15 7.37 -17.13 8.75
C ASP A 15 7.81 -15.69 8.42
N ARG A 16 7.19 -15.05 7.42
CA ARG A 16 7.49 -13.64 7.09
C ARG A 16 6.81 -12.69 8.07
N LEU A 17 5.59 -12.99 8.49
CA LEU A 17 4.82 -12.15 9.42
C LEU A 17 5.43 -12.13 10.82
N THR A 18 6.00 -13.24 11.28
CA THR A 18 6.56 -13.35 12.63
C THR A 18 7.84 -12.54 12.82
N ALA A 19 8.62 -12.30 11.76
CA ALA A 19 9.78 -11.41 11.78
C ALA A 19 9.45 -9.98 12.26
N LEU A 20 8.18 -9.57 12.17
CA LEU A 20 7.73 -8.29 12.70
C LEU A 20 7.92 -8.18 14.22
N PHE A 21 7.83 -9.31 14.94
CA PHE A 21 7.95 -9.37 16.39
C PHE A 21 9.38 -9.17 16.90
N ASP A 22 10.38 -9.34 16.04
CA ASP A 22 11.79 -9.10 16.36
C ASP A 22 12.11 -7.61 16.51
N PHE A 23 11.24 -6.73 15.99
CA PHE A 23 11.43 -5.29 16.09
C PHE A 23 10.95 -4.70 17.44
N PRO A 24 11.63 -3.64 17.93
CA PRO A 24 11.19 -2.89 19.11
C PRO A 24 9.74 -2.40 19.00
N PRO A 25 9.01 -2.24 20.13
CA PRO A 25 7.62 -1.82 20.14
C PRO A 25 7.33 -0.53 19.36
N VAL A 26 8.27 0.43 19.38
CA VAL A 26 8.15 1.69 18.65
C VAL A 26 8.10 1.47 17.14
N ILE A 27 8.94 0.56 16.62
CA ILE A 27 8.97 0.23 15.19
C ILE A 27 7.74 -0.61 14.82
N ARG A 28 7.35 -1.57 15.65
CA ARG A 28 6.10 -2.35 15.46
C ARG A 28 4.87 -1.48 15.35
N LYS A 29 4.78 -0.41 16.16
CA LYS A 29 3.69 0.55 16.07
C LYS A 29 3.59 1.18 14.68
N VAL A 30 4.72 1.51 14.06
CA VAL A 30 4.75 2.07 12.69
C VAL A 30 4.21 1.07 11.67
N PHE A 31 4.59 -0.21 11.79
CA PHE A 31 4.10 -1.27 10.90
C PHE A 31 2.59 -1.50 11.03
N TYR A 32 2.05 -1.51 12.26
CA TYR A 32 0.60 -1.65 12.47
C TYR A 32 -0.18 -0.44 12.00
N THR A 33 0.42 0.75 12.00
CA THR A 33 -0.18 1.94 11.41
C THR A 33 0.09 1.95 9.90
N ASN A 34 -0.75 1.25 9.14
CA ASN A 34 -0.70 1.26 7.67
C ASN A 34 -1.07 2.63 7.06
N ASN A 35 -1.33 3.65 7.89
CA ASN A 35 -1.73 5.01 7.53
C ASN A 35 -0.85 5.65 6.44
N ALA A 36 0.46 5.47 6.47
CA ALA A 36 1.35 6.08 5.47
C ALA A 36 1.13 5.48 4.07
N ILE A 37 1.07 4.14 3.98
CA ILE A 37 0.83 3.41 2.74
C ILE A 37 -0.61 3.66 2.25
N GLU A 38 -1.59 3.66 3.17
CA GLU A 38 -3.00 3.94 2.86
C GLU A 38 -3.21 5.37 2.36
N SER A 39 -2.58 6.36 3.00
CA SER A 39 -2.62 7.77 2.57
C SER A 39 -2.04 7.96 1.17
N LEU A 40 -0.91 7.29 0.89
CA LEU A 40 -0.28 7.31 -0.42
C LEU A 40 -1.18 6.67 -1.49
N ASN A 41 -1.68 5.46 -1.20
CA ASN A 41 -2.60 4.73 -2.08
C ASN A 41 -3.88 5.53 -2.34
N TYR A 42 -4.42 6.19 -1.32
CA TYR A 42 -5.58 7.07 -1.47
C TYR A 42 -5.28 8.23 -2.43
N SER A 43 -4.15 8.90 -2.26
CA SER A 43 -3.74 10.02 -3.11
C SER A 43 -3.54 9.60 -4.57
N LEU A 44 -2.89 8.45 -4.80
CA LEU A 44 -2.74 7.87 -6.13
C LEU A 44 -4.09 7.51 -6.77
N ARG A 45 -4.93 6.75 -6.05
CA ARG A 45 -6.27 6.37 -6.54
C ARG A 45 -7.12 7.58 -6.86
N LYS A 46 -7.03 8.66 -6.06
CA LYS A 46 -7.77 9.89 -6.30
C LYS A 46 -7.40 10.53 -7.64
N VAL A 47 -6.12 10.56 -8.00
CA VAL A 47 -5.66 11.09 -9.29
C VAL A 47 -6.07 10.16 -10.44
N LEU A 48 -5.87 8.86 -10.25
CA LEU A 48 -6.11 7.85 -11.29
C LEU A 48 -7.62 7.58 -11.55
N LYS A 49 -8.51 7.87 -10.59
CA LYS A 49 -9.96 7.59 -10.69
C LYS A 49 -10.60 8.19 -11.94
N ASN A 50 -10.12 9.34 -12.40
CA ASN A 50 -10.68 10.06 -13.55
C ASN A 50 -9.86 9.82 -14.83
N CYS A 51 -8.78 9.04 -14.76
CA CYS A 51 -8.03 8.64 -15.94
C CYS A 51 -8.74 7.45 -16.60
N GLY A 52 -9.06 7.57 -17.89
CA GLY A 52 -9.52 6.44 -18.70
C GLY A 52 -8.37 5.48 -19.04
N ALA A 53 -8.41 4.87 -20.21
CA ALA A 53 -7.28 4.08 -20.70
C ALA A 53 -6.05 4.97 -20.92
N PHE A 54 -4.89 4.51 -20.45
CA PHE A 54 -3.62 5.15 -20.74
C PHE A 54 -3.16 4.80 -22.17
N PRO A 55 -2.67 5.76 -22.96
CA PRO A 55 -2.20 5.50 -24.32
C PRO A 55 -0.92 4.66 -24.37
N ASN A 56 -0.08 4.72 -23.33
CA ASN A 56 1.16 3.95 -23.20
C ASN A 56 1.65 3.93 -21.74
N ASP A 57 2.65 3.09 -21.45
CA ASP A 57 3.22 2.95 -20.10
C ASP A 57 3.91 4.23 -19.59
N GLU A 58 4.49 5.03 -20.48
CA GLU A 58 5.11 6.30 -20.10
C GLU A 58 4.10 7.29 -19.51
N SER A 59 2.88 7.32 -20.05
CA SER A 59 1.83 8.22 -19.58
C SER A 59 1.37 7.90 -18.16
N ILE A 60 1.23 6.61 -17.81
CA ILE A 60 0.90 6.19 -16.44
C ILE A 60 2.06 6.44 -15.48
N GLN A 61 3.31 6.24 -15.91
CA GLN A 61 4.49 6.55 -15.10
C GLN A 61 4.56 8.04 -14.79
N LYS A 62 4.36 8.91 -15.79
CA LYS A 62 4.40 10.36 -15.62
C LYS A 62 3.30 10.86 -14.68
N ILE A 63 2.08 10.36 -14.83
CA ILE A 63 0.96 10.73 -13.94
C ILE A 63 1.20 10.22 -12.52
N SER A 64 1.69 9.00 -12.36
CA SER A 64 2.08 8.45 -11.06
C SER A 64 3.14 9.31 -10.39
N TYR A 65 4.19 9.70 -11.11
CA TYR A 65 5.25 10.57 -10.60
C TYR A 65 4.71 11.94 -10.13
N LEU A 66 3.88 12.60 -10.94
CA LEU A 66 3.29 13.88 -10.58
C LEU A 66 2.35 13.76 -9.37
N ALA A 67 1.59 12.67 -9.29
CA ALA A 67 0.74 12.39 -8.13
C ALA A 67 1.55 12.19 -6.85
N LEU A 68 2.66 11.44 -6.92
CA LEU A 68 3.60 11.27 -5.80
C LEU A 68 4.21 12.62 -5.37
N GLN A 69 4.63 13.44 -6.33
CA GLN A 69 5.22 14.75 -6.03
C GLN A 69 4.20 15.68 -5.34
N ASN A 70 2.94 15.66 -5.78
CA ASN A 70 1.88 16.44 -5.14
C ASN A 70 1.52 15.91 -3.75
N ALA A 71 1.51 14.59 -3.55
CA ALA A 71 1.27 13.97 -2.25
C ALA A 71 2.38 14.31 -1.23
N SER A 72 3.63 14.40 -1.69
CA SER A 72 4.78 14.78 -0.85
C SER A 72 4.81 16.26 -0.45
N LYS A 73 4.15 17.15 -1.20
CA LYS A 73 4.07 18.59 -0.92
C LYS A 73 2.94 18.95 0.05
N LYS A 74 2.09 17.98 0.38
CA LYS A 74 0.98 18.11 1.32
C LYS A 74 1.44 17.89 2.74
#